data_AF-A0A2V1C7F1-F1
#
_entry.id   AF-A0A2V1C7F1-F1
#
_cell.length_a   1.000
_cell.length_b   1.000
_cell.length_c   1.000
_cell.angle_alpha   90.00
_cell.angle_beta   90.00
_cell.angle_gamma   90.00
#
_symmetry.space_group_name_H-M   'P 1'
#
loop_
_entity.id
_entity.type
_entity.pdbx_description
1 polymer ?
#
loop_
_entity_poly.entity_id
_entity_poly.type
_entity_poly.pdbx_seq_one_letter_code
_entity_poly.pdbx_strand_id
1 'polypeptide(L)'
;MSTKLTVPQILALPDIQETSDHLSDIGSDLSSLQALIGENNLPVDLSLVKDGWHLKTRESRYNPHSDAISARAVDARLTLRRIIRDLVENGDDDVQVAVITHGGFLHFFMEDWEDAWTYPSTSWRNCETRSYVFEDGIMGDGGEARLVETGESRAKRGKDYPMFGRERQLELFPVAMQEWEKQGLQRPDKWEHQLGMK
;
A
#
# COMPACT_ATOMS: atom_id res chain seq x y z
N MET A 1 8.45 -11.73 -23.26
CA MET A 1 8.92 -12.95 -22.57
C MET A 1 8.47 -12.84 -21.14
N SER A 2 7.60 -13.74 -20.68
CA SER A 2 7.17 -13.76 -19.27
C SER A 2 8.34 -14.26 -18.43
N THR A 3 8.96 -13.37 -17.66
CA THR A 3 9.98 -13.74 -16.67
C THR A 3 9.29 -14.50 -15.55
N LYS A 4 9.55 -15.82 -15.49
CA LYS A 4 9.18 -16.66 -14.35
C LYS A 4 9.72 -16.02 -13.06
N LEU A 5 8.83 -15.65 -12.15
CA LEU A 5 9.21 -15.27 -10.79
C LEU A 5 9.82 -16.51 -10.12
N THR A 6 11.06 -16.40 -9.65
CA THR A 6 11.73 -17.45 -8.86
C THR A 6 11.85 -16.98 -7.42
N VAL A 7 11.23 -17.69 -6.48
CA VAL A 7 11.25 -17.34 -5.06
C VAL A 7 12.60 -17.64 -4.38
N PRO A 8 13.08 -16.79 -3.45
CA PRO A 8 12.51 -15.49 -3.09
C PRO A 8 13.03 -14.35 -4.00
N GLN A 9 12.10 -13.63 -4.62
CA GLN A 9 12.36 -12.41 -5.39
C GLN A 9 11.76 -11.22 -4.64
N ILE A 10 12.55 -10.16 -4.43
CA ILE A 10 12.02 -8.89 -3.92
C ILE A 10 11.58 -8.07 -5.14
N LEU A 11 10.28 -7.78 -5.25
CA LEU A 11 9.75 -6.95 -6.33
C LEU A 11 9.45 -5.55 -5.80
N ALA A 12 10.04 -4.53 -6.42
CA ALA A 12 9.69 -3.14 -6.12
C ALA A 12 8.39 -2.76 -6.84
N LEU A 13 7.34 -2.47 -6.07
CA LEU A 13 6.05 -2.01 -6.57
C LEU A 13 5.90 -0.52 -6.24
N PRO A 14 5.98 0.41 -7.21
CA PRO A 14 5.95 1.83 -6.91
C PRO A 14 4.57 2.31 -6.39
N ASP A 15 3.49 1.58 -6.69
CA ASP A 15 2.15 1.97 -6.25
C ASP A 15 1.94 1.92 -4.73
N ILE A 16 2.79 1.20 -3.99
CA ILE A 16 2.68 1.04 -2.53
C ILE A 16 3.57 2.01 -1.74
N GLN A 17 4.01 3.11 -2.34
CA GLN A 17 4.69 4.19 -1.62
C GLN A 17 3.72 5.02 -0.74
N GLU A 18 4.28 5.67 0.29
CA GLU A 18 3.54 6.51 1.24
C GLU A 18 2.68 7.60 0.56
N THR A 19 1.69 8.11 1.28
CA THR A 19 0.71 9.06 0.74
C THR A 19 1.29 10.43 0.49
N SER A 20 2.15 10.95 1.37
CA SER A 20 2.49 12.39 1.40
C SER A 20 3.60 12.79 0.44
N ASP A 21 3.73 14.09 0.17
CA ASP A 21 4.85 14.72 -0.56
C ASP A 21 5.97 15.24 0.34
N HIS A 22 6.02 14.81 1.61
CA HIS A 22 7.17 15.07 2.46
C HIS A 22 8.44 14.45 1.84
N LEU A 23 9.59 15.11 2.02
CA LEU A 23 10.85 14.63 1.46
C LEU A 23 11.23 13.21 1.93
N SER A 24 10.77 12.80 3.11
CA SER A 24 10.93 11.42 3.62
C SER A 24 10.14 10.38 2.82
N ASP A 25 9.11 10.81 2.10
CA ASP A 25 8.13 9.97 1.41
C ASP A 25 8.33 10.01 -0.12
N ILE A 26 9.33 10.78 -0.58
CA ILE A 26 9.76 10.86 -1.98
C ILE A 26 10.96 9.94 -2.17
N GLY A 27 10.82 8.96 -3.07
CA GLY A 27 11.89 8.06 -3.43
C GLY A 27 12.99 8.70 -4.28
N SER A 28 14.12 8.02 -4.42
CA SER A 28 15.16 8.40 -5.38
C SER A 28 14.72 8.11 -6.83
N ASP A 29 15.32 8.79 -7.80
CA ASP A 29 15.08 8.47 -9.20
C ASP A 29 15.53 7.03 -9.56
N LEU A 30 15.02 6.51 -10.68
CA LEU A 30 15.26 5.12 -11.08
C LEU A 30 16.75 4.82 -11.28
N SER A 31 17.52 5.76 -11.82
CA SER A 31 18.95 5.55 -12.07
C SER A 31 19.74 5.46 -10.76
N SER A 32 19.41 6.30 -9.79
CA SER A 32 19.96 6.24 -8.43
C SER A 32 19.63 4.92 -7.73
N LEU A 33 18.39 4.42 -7.85
CA LEU A 33 18.01 3.11 -7.30
C LEU A 33 18.76 1.95 -7.97
N GLN A 34 18.90 1.98 -9.30
CA GLN A 34 19.62 0.95 -10.06
C GLN A 34 21.10 0.91 -9.66
N ALA A 35 21.74 2.07 -9.50
CA ALA A 35 23.11 2.18 -9.01
C ALA A 35 23.24 1.57 -7.61
N LEU A 36 22.39 1.99 -6.66
CA LEU A 36 22.40 1.47 -5.28
C LEU A 36 22.24 -0.06 -5.23
N ILE A 37 21.28 -0.60 -5.98
CA ILE A 37 21.02 -2.04 -6.03
C ILE A 37 22.20 -2.80 -6.66
N GLY A 38 22.77 -2.29 -7.75
CA GLY A 38 23.91 -2.89 -8.42
C GLY A 38 25.18 -2.88 -7.56
N GLU A 39 25.48 -1.74 -6.94
CA GLU A 39 26.64 -1.55 -6.05
C GLU A 39 26.59 -2.47 -4.83
N ASN A 40 25.39 -2.71 -4.29
CA ASN A 40 25.19 -3.54 -3.10
C ASN A 40 24.78 -4.98 -3.42
N ASN A 41 24.70 -5.35 -4.72
CA ASN A 41 24.25 -6.67 -5.19
C ASN A 41 22.92 -7.11 -4.54
N LEU A 42 21.95 -6.20 -4.45
CA LEU A 42 20.66 -6.46 -3.81
C LEU A 42 19.73 -7.24 -4.76
N PRO A 43 19.00 -8.25 -4.26
CA PRO A 43 18.12 -9.10 -5.09
C PRO A 43 16.75 -8.44 -5.33
N VAL A 44 16.75 -7.19 -5.81
CA VAL A 44 15.54 -6.38 -6.02
C VAL A 44 15.24 -6.24 -7.52
N ASP A 45 14.07 -6.69 -7.93
CA ASP A 45 13.53 -6.47 -9.26
C ASP A 45 12.83 -5.11 -9.35
N LEU A 46 13.36 -4.25 -10.22
CA LEU A 46 12.82 -2.92 -10.51
C LEU A 46 11.94 -2.88 -11.77
N SER A 47 11.54 -4.02 -12.33
CA SER A 47 10.83 -4.10 -13.62
C SER A 47 9.55 -3.27 -13.68
N LEU A 48 8.89 -3.03 -12.55
CA LEU A 48 7.68 -2.20 -12.43
C LEU A 48 7.97 -0.72 -12.13
N VAL A 49 9.19 -0.37 -11.70
CA VAL A 49 9.59 1.00 -11.39
C VAL A 49 9.95 1.71 -12.68
N LYS A 50 9.22 2.78 -13.00
CA LYS A 50 9.41 3.58 -14.23
C LYS A 50 10.01 4.94 -13.91
N ASP A 51 10.54 5.61 -14.92
CA ASP A 51 10.96 7.00 -14.79
C ASP A 51 9.81 7.87 -14.29
N GLY A 52 10.12 8.77 -13.35
CA GLY A 52 9.13 9.61 -12.69
C GLY A 52 8.33 8.94 -11.57
N TRP A 53 8.65 7.70 -11.16
CA TRP A 53 7.92 7.02 -10.07
C TRP A 53 7.90 7.79 -8.73
N HIS A 54 8.93 8.59 -8.47
CA HIS A 54 9.09 9.38 -7.27
C HIS A 54 8.39 10.75 -7.33
N LEU A 55 7.90 11.17 -8.51
CA LEU A 55 7.29 12.49 -8.68
C LEU A 55 5.88 12.49 -8.09
N LYS A 56 5.65 13.33 -7.08
CA LYS A 56 4.34 13.52 -6.40
C LYS A 56 3.66 14.82 -6.83
N THR A 57 3.62 15.06 -8.13
CA THR A 57 2.96 16.25 -8.71
C THR A 57 1.47 15.99 -8.95
N ARG A 58 0.71 17.06 -9.23
CA ARG A 58 -0.74 16.96 -9.46
C ARG A 58 -1.10 16.06 -10.64
N GLU A 59 -0.29 16.08 -11.68
CA GLU A 59 -0.47 15.33 -12.92
C GLU A 59 0.12 13.91 -12.83
N SER A 60 0.91 13.63 -11.79
CA SER A 60 1.51 12.31 -11.58
C SER A 60 0.50 11.28 -11.08
N ARG A 61 0.75 10.02 -11.38
CA ARG A 61 0.05 8.88 -10.76
C ARG A 61 0.20 8.86 -9.23
N TYR A 62 1.30 9.41 -8.73
CA TYR A 62 1.66 9.37 -7.31
C TYR A 62 1.27 10.64 -6.56
N ASN A 63 0.33 11.40 -7.14
CA ASN A 63 -0.30 12.55 -6.52
C ASN A 63 -0.77 12.20 -5.07
N PRO A 64 -0.46 13.03 -4.06
CA PRO A 64 -0.88 12.82 -2.67
C PRO A 64 -2.40 12.95 -2.41
N HIS A 65 -3.20 13.27 -3.43
CA HIS A 65 -4.65 13.32 -3.32
C HIS A 65 -5.25 11.92 -3.09
N SER A 66 -6.26 11.86 -2.22
CA SER A 66 -6.93 10.61 -1.82
C SER A 66 -7.42 9.75 -2.99
N ASP A 67 -7.96 10.36 -4.05
CA ASP A 67 -8.40 9.65 -5.25
C ASP A 67 -7.25 8.91 -5.95
N ALA A 68 -6.10 9.57 -6.11
CA ALA A 68 -4.93 8.97 -6.75
C ALA A 68 -4.34 7.87 -5.87
N ILE A 69 -4.29 8.07 -4.55
CA ILE A 69 -3.86 7.04 -3.60
C ILE A 69 -4.79 5.83 -3.63
N SER A 70 -6.11 6.04 -3.64
CA SER A 70 -7.11 4.97 -3.70
C SER A 70 -7.00 4.18 -5.00
N ALA A 71 -6.81 4.85 -6.14
CA ALA A 71 -6.57 4.19 -7.43
C ALA A 71 -5.30 3.33 -7.41
N ARG A 72 -4.19 3.85 -6.85
CA ARG A 72 -2.95 3.07 -6.65
C ARG A 72 -3.17 1.87 -5.74
N ALA A 73 -3.93 2.02 -4.66
CA ALA A 73 -4.26 0.93 -3.75
C ALA A 73 -5.02 -0.20 -4.46
N VAL A 74 -6.01 0.12 -5.28
CA VAL A 74 -6.74 -0.86 -6.11
C VAL A 74 -5.79 -1.58 -7.07
N ASP A 75 -4.99 -0.83 -7.83
CA ASP A 75 -4.06 -1.40 -8.81
C ASP A 75 -2.99 -2.28 -8.15
N ALA A 76 -2.54 -1.90 -6.95
CA ALA A 76 -1.61 -2.70 -6.15
C ALA A 76 -2.25 -4.02 -5.68
N ARG A 77 -3.51 -4.00 -5.20
CA ARG A 77 -4.23 -5.22 -4.79
C ARG A 77 -4.46 -6.15 -5.98
N LEU A 78 -4.85 -5.60 -7.13
CA LEU A 78 -5.02 -6.36 -8.37
C LEU A 78 -3.71 -6.99 -8.85
N THR A 79 -2.61 -6.23 -8.77
CA THR A 79 -1.27 -6.71 -9.10
C THR A 79 -0.85 -7.86 -8.18
N LEU A 80 -1.05 -7.71 -6.87
CA LEU A 80 -0.76 -8.75 -5.88
C LEU A 80 -1.57 -10.02 -6.15
N ARG A 81 -2.88 -9.90 -6.39
CA ARG A 81 -3.76 -11.03 -6.70
C ARG A 81 -3.34 -11.73 -7.99
N ARG A 82 -2.88 -10.99 -9.00
CA ARG A 82 -2.34 -11.57 -10.24
C ARG A 82 -1.05 -12.34 -9.96
N ILE A 83 -0.09 -11.75 -9.23
CA ILE A 83 1.17 -12.42 -8.89
C ILE A 83 0.91 -13.72 -8.13
N ILE A 84 0.02 -13.70 -7.13
CA ILE A 84 -0.32 -14.91 -6.37
C ILE A 84 -0.98 -15.95 -7.27
N ARG A 85 -1.91 -15.56 -8.16
CA ARG A 85 -2.52 -16.47 -9.14
C ARG A 85 -1.47 -17.11 -10.04
N ASP A 86 -0.57 -16.31 -10.60
CA ASP A 86 0.50 -16.80 -11.48
C ASP A 86 1.38 -17.83 -10.73
N LEU A 87 1.69 -17.62 -9.46
CA LEU A 87 2.45 -18.57 -8.64
C LEU A 87 1.68 -19.88 -8.40
N VAL A 88 0.40 -19.79 -8.04
CA VAL A 88 -0.47 -20.96 -7.85
C VAL A 88 -0.61 -21.77 -9.14
N GLU A 89 -0.85 -21.11 -10.28
CA GLU A 89 -0.96 -21.76 -11.59
C GLU A 89 0.34 -22.43 -12.03
N ASN A 90 1.48 -21.93 -11.55
CA ASN A 90 2.80 -22.53 -11.77
C ASN A 90 3.08 -23.73 -10.83
N GLY A 91 2.12 -24.13 -9.99
CA GLY A 91 2.18 -25.33 -9.16
C GLY A 91 2.68 -25.12 -7.73
N ASP A 92 2.75 -23.86 -7.25
CA ASP A 92 3.00 -23.56 -5.84
C ASP A 92 1.69 -23.67 -5.03
N ASP A 93 1.64 -24.60 -4.08
CA ASP A 93 0.45 -24.93 -3.29
C ASP A 93 0.34 -24.17 -1.96
N ASP A 94 1.36 -23.38 -1.58
CA ASP A 94 1.38 -22.57 -0.35
C ASP A 94 2.01 -21.19 -0.57
N VAL A 95 1.43 -20.44 -1.52
CA VAL A 95 1.91 -19.09 -1.85
C VAL A 95 1.63 -18.11 -0.70
N GLN A 96 2.69 -17.61 -0.08
CA GLN A 96 2.65 -16.53 0.92
C GLN A 96 3.39 -15.30 0.39
N VAL A 97 2.76 -14.12 0.45
CA VAL A 97 3.38 -12.85 0.03
C VAL A 97 3.43 -11.87 1.18
N ALA A 98 4.62 -11.36 1.47
CA ALA A 98 4.83 -10.25 2.38
C ALA A 98 4.82 -8.92 1.60
N VAL A 99 3.97 -7.99 2.03
CA VAL A 99 3.95 -6.61 1.51
C VAL A 99 4.57 -5.70 2.55
N ILE A 100 5.61 -4.97 2.15
CA ILE A 100 6.31 -4.00 3.00
C ILE A 100 5.98 -2.61 2.45
N THR A 101 5.32 -1.78 3.26
CA THR A 101 4.83 -0.45 2.87
C THR A 101 4.72 0.45 4.10
N HIS A 102 4.00 1.56 3.98
CA HIS A 102 3.94 2.64 4.95
C HIS A 102 2.58 2.74 5.63
N GLY A 103 2.56 3.32 6.84
CA GLY A 103 1.37 3.36 7.69
C GLY A 103 0.21 4.15 7.08
N GLY A 104 0.48 5.30 6.44
CA GLY A 104 -0.58 6.11 5.84
C GLY A 104 -1.22 5.38 4.66
N PHE A 105 -0.39 4.82 3.79
CA PHE A 105 -0.82 4.06 2.63
C PHE A 105 -1.60 2.79 3.00
N LEU A 106 -1.25 2.09 4.08
CA LEU A 106 -1.93 0.86 4.52
C LEU A 106 -3.43 1.03 4.73
N HIS A 107 -3.89 2.20 5.16
CA HIS A 107 -5.33 2.47 5.32
C HIS A 107 -6.07 2.52 3.99
N PHE A 108 -5.46 3.09 2.95
CA PHE A 108 -6.01 3.06 1.59
C PHE A 108 -5.91 1.65 0.97
N PHE A 109 -4.79 0.97 1.22
CA PHE A 109 -4.53 -0.37 0.70
C PHE A 109 -5.51 -1.41 1.25
N MET A 110 -5.82 -1.34 2.54
CA MET A 110 -6.76 -2.27 3.19
C MET A 110 -8.20 -1.74 3.25
N GLU A 111 -8.42 -0.45 2.93
CA GLU A 111 -9.69 0.25 3.13
C GLU A 111 -10.22 0.13 4.56
N ASP A 112 -9.28 0.15 5.51
CA ASP A 112 -9.53 0.04 6.94
C ASP A 112 -9.16 1.35 7.62
N TRP A 113 -10.16 2.08 8.11
CA TRP A 113 -10.01 3.35 8.81
C TRP A 113 -10.23 3.21 10.32
N GLU A 114 -10.48 1.99 10.78
CA GLU A 114 -10.63 1.68 12.18
C GLU A 114 -9.35 2.04 12.95
N ASP A 115 -9.51 2.85 13.99
CA ASP A 115 -8.42 3.35 14.84
C ASP A 115 -7.32 4.10 14.10
N ALA A 116 -7.51 4.50 12.83
CA ALA A 116 -6.46 5.04 11.97
C ALA A 116 -5.73 6.27 12.54
N TRP A 117 -6.32 6.93 13.54
CA TRP A 117 -5.76 8.09 14.23
C TRP A 117 -5.16 7.79 15.61
N THR A 118 -5.09 6.52 16.01
CA THR A 118 -4.53 6.12 17.30
C THR A 118 -3.01 6.19 17.26
N TYR A 119 -2.41 6.71 18.32
CA TYR A 119 -0.96 6.86 18.41
C TYR A 119 -0.25 5.49 18.33
N PRO A 120 0.80 5.36 17.49
CA PRO A 120 1.45 6.42 16.71
C PRO A 120 0.75 6.69 15.37
N SER A 121 0.40 7.96 15.12
CA SER A 121 -0.08 8.63 13.88
C SER A 121 -1.09 7.89 12.98
N THR A 122 -0.76 6.68 12.54
CA THR A 122 -1.52 5.81 11.63
C THR A 122 -1.93 4.49 12.29
N SER A 123 -1.84 4.33 13.61
CA SER A 123 -2.18 3.09 14.34
C SER A 123 -1.36 1.85 13.99
N TRP A 124 -0.33 1.99 13.16
CA TRP A 124 0.63 0.94 12.82
C TRP A 124 1.94 1.20 13.57
N ARG A 125 2.42 0.21 14.31
CA ARG A 125 3.76 0.26 14.91
C ARG A 125 4.81 -0.05 13.85
N ASN A 126 6.04 0.44 14.06
CA ASN A 126 7.18 0.05 13.23
C ASN A 126 7.35 -1.47 13.23
N CYS A 127 7.45 -2.05 12.03
CA CYS A 127 7.55 -3.50 11.81
C CYS A 127 6.37 -4.31 12.37
N GLU A 128 5.20 -3.69 12.56
CA GLU A 128 3.98 -4.43 12.87
C GLU A 128 3.56 -5.31 11.70
N THR A 129 3.20 -6.55 12.00
CA THR A 129 2.69 -7.51 11.01
C THR A 129 1.21 -7.76 11.24
N ARG A 130 0.42 -7.66 10.17
CA ARG A 130 -0.97 -8.08 10.13
C ARG A 130 -1.19 -9.02 8.95
N SER A 131 -2.13 -9.95 9.07
CA SER A 131 -2.40 -10.97 8.06
C SER A 131 -3.78 -10.78 7.45
N TYR A 132 -3.85 -10.84 6.12
CA TYR A 132 -5.04 -10.55 5.32
C TYR A 132 -5.31 -11.65 4.30
N VAL A 133 -6.57 -11.77 3.90
CA VAL A 133 -7.02 -12.62 2.80
C VAL A 133 -7.85 -11.79 1.82
N PHE A 134 -7.91 -12.20 0.55
CA PHE A 134 -8.84 -11.58 -0.40
C PHE A 134 -10.28 -11.91 -0.02
N GLU A 135 -11.14 -10.90 0.03
CA GLU A 135 -12.56 -11.00 0.39
C GLU A 135 -13.27 -12.08 -0.45
N ASP A 136 -13.06 -12.04 -1.77
CA ASP A 136 -13.63 -13.00 -2.74
C ASP A 136 -12.65 -14.13 -3.11
N GLY A 137 -11.63 -14.38 -2.28
CA GLY A 137 -10.58 -15.38 -2.53
C GLY A 137 -9.63 -15.02 -3.68
N ILE A 138 -8.60 -15.83 -3.94
CA ILE A 138 -7.59 -15.53 -4.98
C ILE A 138 -8.17 -15.62 -6.39
N MET A 139 -9.09 -16.55 -6.64
CA MET A 139 -9.68 -16.81 -7.96
C MET A 139 -10.96 -16.01 -8.25
N GLY A 140 -11.46 -15.22 -7.30
CA GLY A 140 -12.62 -14.38 -7.55
C GLY A 140 -12.37 -13.33 -8.64
N ASP A 141 -13.47 -12.79 -9.16
CA ASP A 141 -13.52 -11.78 -10.20
C ASP A 141 -13.95 -10.40 -9.66
N GLY A 142 -14.16 -10.30 -8.34
CA GLY A 142 -14.43 -9.04 -7.65
C GLY A 142 -13.44 -7.94 -8.04
N GLY A 143 -13.99 -6.82 -8.54
CA GLY A 143 -13.25 -5.86 -9.37
C GLY A 143 -12.12 -5.10 -8.68
N GLU A 144 -12.17 -4.94 -7.35
CA GLU A 144 -11.19 -4.13 -6.60
C GLU A 144 -10.23 -4.98 -5.73
N ALA A 145 -10.36 -6.31 -5.80
CA ALA A 145 -9.52 -7.27 -5.08
C ALA A 145 -9.35 -6.93 -3.57
N ARG A 146 -10.46 -6.60 -2.91
CA ARG A 146 -10.47 -6.15 -1.51
C ARG A 146 -9.88 -7.19 -0.56
N LEU A 147 -9.31 -6.70 0.53
CA LEU A 147 -8.65 -7.51 1.55
C LEU A 147 -9.41 -7.42 2.87
N VAL A 148 -9.45 -8.51 3.62
CA VAL A 148 -10.04 -8.59 4.96
C VAL A 148 -8.97 -9.08 5.92
N GLU A 149 -8.77 -8.36 7.03
CA GLU A 149 -7.85 -8.79 8.09
C GLU A 149 -8.37 -10.09 8.71
N THR A 150 -7.49 -11.08 8.83
CA THR A 150 -7.80 -12.36 9.47
C THR A 150 -8.18 -12.19 10.94
N GLY A 151 -9.08 -13.03 11.45
CA GLY A 151 -9.46 -13.02 12.87
C GLY A 151 -8.28 -13.24 13.81
N GLU A 152 -7.32 -14.07 13.43
CA GLU A 152 -6.09 -14.33 14.20
C GLU A 152 -5.20 -13.09 14.32
N SER A 153 -5.04 -12.33 13.22
CA SER A 153 -4.33 -11.05 13.22
C SER A 153 -5.02 -10.03 14.12
N ARG A 154 -6.35 -9.93 14.04
CA ARG A 154 -7.17 -9.04 14.89
C ARG A 154 -7.06 -9.39 16.37
N ALA A 155 -7.15 -10.67 16.71
CA ALA A 155 -7.03 -11.17 18.08
C ALA A 155 -5.68 -10.82 18.71
N LYS A 156 -4.57 -10.89 17.95
CA LYS A 156 -3.23 -10.46 18.41
C LYS A 156 -3.17 -8.98 18.79
N ARG A 157 -4.07 -8.16 18.26
CA ARG A 157 -4.20 -6.71 18.56
C ARG A 157 -5.31 -6.41 19.58
N GLY A 158 -5.89 -7.44 20.20
CA GLY A 158 -6.95 -7.29 21.20
C GLY A 158 -8.34 -7.03 20.63
N LYS A 159 -8.59 -7.38 19.36
CA LYS A 159 -9.90 -7.27 18.72
C LYS A 159 -10.54 -8.64 18.57
N ASP A 160 -11.73 -8.79 19.15
CA ASP A 160 -12.51 -10.04 19.17
C ASP A 160 -13.71 -10.02 18.21
N TYR A 161 -13.78 -9.01 17.34
CA TYR A 161 -14.81 -8.82 16.33
C TYR A 161 -14.20 -8.71 14.92
N PRO A 162 -14.96 -9.06 13.86
CA PRO A 162 -14.48 -8.97 12.49
C PRO A 162 -14.17 -7.52 12.08
N MET A 163 -13.40 -7.36 11.00
CA MET A 163 -13.20 -6.04 10.39
C MET A 163 -14.54 -5.41 10.02
N PHE A 164 -14.67 -4.09 10.20
CA PHE A 164 -15.90 -3.39 9.86
C PHE A 164 -16.18 -3.43 8.37
N GLY A 165 -17.46 -3.58 8.02
CA GLY A 165 -17.93 -3.57 6.64
C GLY A 165 -17.81 -2.19 5.98
N ARG A 166 -17.98 -2.17 4.65
CA ARG A 166 -17.73 -1.00 3.79
C ARG A 166 -18.46 0.28 4.24
N GLU A 167 -19.74 0.17 4.59
CA GLU A 167 -20.54 1.32 5.03
C GLU A 167 -19.91 2.01 6.23
N ARG A 168 -19.50 1.23 7.23
CA ARG A 168 -18.83 1.76 8.42
C ARG A 168 -17.46 2.35 8.09
N GLN A 169 -16.69 1.74 7.18
CA GLN A 169 -15.40 2.29 6.76
C GLN A 169 -15.54 3.65 6.06
N LEU A 170 -16.60 3.85 5.27
CA LEU A 170 -16.91 5.14 4.64
C LEU A 170 -17.23 6.22 5.68
N GLU A 171 -17.90 5.88 6.77
CA GLU A 171 -18.14 6.81 7.89
C GLU A 171 -16.87 7.16 8.65
N LEU A 172 -15.95 6.21 8.78
CA LEU A 172 -14.69 6.38 9.52
C LEU A 172 -13.65 7.20 8.75
N PHE A 173 -13.63 7.12 7.42
CA PHE A 173 -12.70 7.87 6.57
C PHE A 173 -12.62 9.37 6.90
N PRO A 174 -13.73 10.15 6.87
CA PRO A 174 -13.66 11.59 7.16
C PRO A 174 -13.22 11.89 8.60
N VAL A 175 -13.51 10.98 9.55
CA VAL A 175 -13.02 11.10 10.94
C VAL A 175 -11.51 10.94 10.97
N ALA A 176 -10.99 9.88 10.32
CA ALA A 176 -9.55 9.64 10.23
C ALA A 176 -8.81 10.83 9.61
N MET A 177 -9.33 11.40 8.50
CA MET A 177 -8.71 12.57 7.86
C MET A 177 -8.67 13.79 8.78
N GLN A 178 -9.72 14.02 9.59
CA GLN A 178 -9.74 15.13 10.56
C GLN A 178 -8.77 14.90 11.72
N GLU A 179 -8.69 13.68 12.23
CA GLU A 179 -7.81 13.36 13.35
C GLU A 179 -6.33 13.32 12.94
N TRP A 180 -6.02 12.92 11.70
CA TRP A 180 -4.68 13.03 11.12
C TRP A 180 -4.22 14.48 11.04
N GLU A 181 -5.08 15.39 10.59
CA GLU A 181 -4.80 16.83 10.55
C GLU A 181 -4.51 17.41 11.93
N LYS A 182 -5.29 17.00 12.95
CA LYS A 182 -5.06 17.41 14.35
C LYS A 182 -3.71 16.95 14.89
N GLN A 183 -3.16 15.86 14.34
CA GLN A 183 -1.83 15.33 14.66
C GLN A 183 -0.72 15.91 13.79
N GLY A 184 -1.03 16.85 12.89
CA GLY A 184 -0.06 17.50 12.01
C GLY A 184 0.29 16.67 10.77
N LEU A 185 -0.45 15.61 10.47
CA LEU A 185 -0.28 14.85 9.24
C LEU A 185 -0.99 15.55 8.08
N GLN A 186 -0.46 15.34 6.87
CA GLN A 186 -1.12 15.79 5.65
C GLN A 186 -2.52 15.18 5.53
N ARG A 187 -3.44 15.93 4.91
CA ARG A 187 -4.78 15.47 4.53
C ARG A 187 -4.88 15.13 3.04
N PRO A 188 -4.83 13.84 2.67
CA PRO A 188 -5.01 13.43 1.28
C PRO A 188 -6.32 13.89 0.64
N ASP A 189 -7.41 13.98 1.40
CA ASP A 189 -8.73 14.35 0.88
C ASP A 189 -8.93 15.85 0.66
N LYS A 190 -7.98 16.66 1.15
CA LYS A 190 -7.92 18.11 0.92
C LYS A 190 -6.60 18.53 0.30
N TRP A 191 -5.86 17.58 -0.28
CA TRP A 191 -4.56 17.91 -0.84
C TRP A 191 -4.76 18.88 -2.01
N GLU A 192 -4.24 20.08 -1.84
CA GLU A 192 -4.08 21.07 -2.89
C GLU A 192 -2.57 21.21 -3.13
N HIS A 193 -2.16 21.16 -4.40
CA HIS A 193 -0.75 21.36 -4.74
C HIS A 193 -0.28 22.67 -4.14
N GLN A 194 0.72 22.63 -3.25
CA GLN A 194 1.35 23.85 -2.73
C GLN A 194 2.07 24.56 -3.89
N LEU A 195 1.34 25.43 -4.59
CA LEU A 195 1.91 26.43 -5.48
C LEU A 195 2.64 27.46 -4.62
N GLY A 196 3.86 27.17 -4.14
CA GLY A 196 4.46 28.07 -3.16
C GLY A 196 5.89 27.90 -2.70
N MET A 197 6.63 26.85 -3.05
CA MET A 197 8.07 26.81 -2.74
C MET A 197 8.87 26.75 -4.04
N LYS A 198 9.31 27.93 -4.47
CA LYS A 198 10.45 28.11 -5.38
C LYS A 198 11.75 27.76 -4.65
#